data_AF-A0A6V7NJQ2-F1
#
_entry.id   AF-A0A6V7NJQ2-F1
#
_cell.length_a   1.000
_cell.length_b   1.000
_cell.length_c   1.000
_cell.angle_alpha   90.00
_cell.angle_beta   90.00
_cell.angle_gamma   90.00
#
_symmetry.space_group_name_H-M   'P 1'
#
loop_
_entity.id
_entity.type
_entity.pdbx_description
1 polymer ?
#
loop_
_entity_poly.entity_id
_entity_poly.type
_entity_poly.pdbx_seq_one_letter_code
_entity_poly.pdbx_strand_id
1 'polypeptide(L)'
;MANQASDCSRRLLLSCCIICGGSLYVANVGDSRAVLGRLVKATGDVLAVQLSMEHNAAIESVRQELRSLHPDDSQIVVLKHNVWRVKGLIQVSRSIGDVYLKKPEYNREPLYSKFRLREPFKKPILSSEPSISVQQLQPEDQFVIFASDGLWEHLSNQEAVDIVQNHPRSGSARRLIKAALQEAARKREMRYSDLKKIDRGVRRHFHDDITVIVLFLDSNFAVHASSNKDFSLSLRGGGATVPPNSLALCAIPTELSNS
;
A
#
# COMPACT_ATOMS: atom_id res chain seq x y z
N MET A 1 27.00 15.29 -2.36
CA MET A 1 27.21 13.83 -2.20
C MET A 1 26.22 13.16 -1.25
N ALA A 2 25.91 13.71 -0.06
CA ALA A 2 24.91 13.13 0.86
C ALA A 2 23.51 12.95 0.25
N ASN A 3 23.07 13.87 -0.62
CA ASN A 3 21.76 13.79 -1.27
C ASN A 3 21.61 12.55 -2.17
N GLN A 4 22.66 12.18 -2.92
CA GLN A 4 22.62 11.04 -3.84
C GLN A 4 22.61 9.69 -3.10
N ALA A 5 23.28 9.60 -1.95
CA ALA A 5 23.22 8.43 -1.07
C ALA A 5 21.83 8.23 -0.47
N SER A 6 21.18 9.33 -0.05
CA SER A 6 19.83 9.28 0.48
C SER A 6 18.83 8.82 -0.57
N ASP A 7 19.00 9.30 -1.81
CA ASP A 7 18.05 9.10 -2.91
C ASP A 7 17.96 7.64 -3.36
N CYS A 8 19.10 6.96 -3.47
CA CYS A 8 19.14 5.55 -3.90
C CYS A 8 18.42 4.60 -2.92
N SER A 9 18.35 4.96 -1.63
CA SER A 9 17.70 4.18 -0.58
C SER A 9 16.24 4.57 -0.32
N ARG A 10 15.73 5.61 -1.00
CA ARG A 10 14.31 5.99 -0.87
C ARG A 10 13.44 4.88 -1.41
N ARG A 11 12.35 4.64 -0.70
CA ARG A 11 11.35 3.63 -1.02
C ARG A 11 9.98 4.27 -1.02
N LEU A 12 9.19 3.89 -2.00
CA LEU A 12 7.75 4.11 -2.02
C LEU A 12 7.06 2.77 -2.25
N LEU A 13 6.11 2.46 -1.36
CA LEU A 13 5.16 1.38 -1.53
C LEU A 13 3.81 2.02 -1.82
N LEU A 14 3.09 1.47 -2.79
CA LEU A 14 1.90 2.10 -3.33
C LEU A 14 0.84 1.04 -3.61
N SER A 15 -0.37 1.33 -3.17
CA SER A 15 -1.58 0.75 -3.72
C SER A 15 -2.42 1.89 -4.29
N CYS A 16 -2.79 1.81 -5.56
CA CYS A 16 -3.65 2.80 -6.21
C CYS A 16 -4.76 2.12 -6.98
N CYS A 17 -5.80 2.88 -7.31
CA CYS A 17 -6.89 2.39 -8.13
C CYS A 17 -7.39 3.41 -9.14
N ILE A 18 -8.01 2.89 -10.20
CA ILE A 18 -8.74 3.64 -11.20
C ILE A 18 -10.06 2.90 -11.45
N ILE A 19 -11.16 3.64 -11.55
CA ILE A 19 -12.45 3.10 -11.97
C ILE A 19 -12.68 3.52 -13.42
N CYS A 20 -12.83 2.55 -14.32
CA CYS A 20 -13.05 2.79 -15.74
C CYS A 20 -14.01 1.73 -16.30
N GLY A 21 -15.04 2.15 -17.05
CA GLY A 21 -16.00 1.23 -17.68
C GLY A 21 -16.75 0.31 -16.71
N GLY A 22 -17.00 0.75 -15.47
CA GLY A 22 -17.61 -0.10 -14.43
C GLY A 22 -16.67 -1.15 -13.82
N SER A 23 -15.40 -1.16 -14.22
CA SER A 23 -14.38 -2.01 -13.62
C SER A 23 -13.47 -1.18 -12.70
N LEU A 24 -13.12 -1.77 -11.56
CA LEU A 24 -12.12 -1.28 -10.63
C LEU A 24 -10.78 -1.95 -10.93
N TYR A 25 -9.79 -1.15 -11.31
CA TYR A 25 -8.42 -1.57 -11.50
C TYR A 25 -7.63 -1.21 -10.24
N VAL A 26 -6.93 -2.19 -9.66
CA VAL A 26 -6.03 -1.97 -8.52
C VAL A 26 -4.62 -2.36 -8.92
N ALA A 27 -3.68 -1.43 -8.81
CA ALA A 27 -2.26 -1.68 -9.00
C ALA A 27 -1.53 -1.57 -7.66
N ASN A 28 -0.77 -2.61 -7.30
CA ASN A 28 -0.05 -2.68 -6.02
C ASN A 28 1.43 -2.96 -6.22
N VAL A 29 2.29 -2.21 -5.54
CA VAL A 29 3.75 -2.44 -5.42
C VAL A 29 4.12 -2.31 -3.94
N GLY A 30 4.57 -3.41 -3.34
CA GLY A 30 4.85 -3.49 -1.90
C GLY A 30 3.83 -4.30 -1.11
N ASP A 31 3.77 -4.05 0.19
CA ASP A 31 2.96 -4.76 1.19
C ASP A 31 1.79 -3.92 1.75
N SER A 32 1.49 -2.79 1.11
CA SER A 32 0.16 -2.19 1.25
C SER A 32 -0.91 -3.12 0.65
N ARG A 33 -2.14 -2.98 1.13
CA ARG A 33 -3.27 -3.83 0.70
C ARG A 33 -4.54 -3.01 0.46
N ALA A 34 -5.28 -3.42 -0.56
CA ALA A 34 -6.62 -2.96 -0.91
C ALA A 34 -7.66 -4.05 -0.62
N VAL A 35 -8.74 -3.70 0.07
CA VAL A 35 -9.84 -4.59 0.46
C VAL A 35 -11.18 -3.96 0.13
N LEU A 36 -12.02 -4.69 -0.59
CA LEU A 36 -13.39 -4.32 -0.94
C LEU A 36 -14.37 -4.82 0.12
N GLY A 37 -15.29 -3.97 0.55
CA GLY A 37 -16.47 -4.37 1.32
C GLY A 37 -17.66 -4.60 0.39
N ARG A 38 -18.15 -5.85 0.31
CA ARG A 38 -19.29 -6.24 -0.51
C ARG A 38 -20.49 -6.66 0.36
N LEU A 39 -21.63 -6.01 0.17
CA LEU A 39 -22.87 -6.32 0.86
C LEU A 39 -23.43 -7.68 0.43
N VAL A 40 -23.73 -8.55 1.39
CA VAL A 40 -24.49 -9.78 1.17
C VAL A 40 -25.97 -9.48 1.42
N LYS A 41 -26.73 -9.29 0.34
CA LYS A 41 -28.16 -8.91 0.40
C LYS A 41 -29.02 -9.80 1.30
N ALA A 42 -28.70 -11.09 1.37
CA ALA A 42 -29.47 -12.05 2.16
C ALA A 42 -29.35 -11.84 3.68
N THR A 43 -28.20 -11.37 4.16
CA THR A 43 -27.93 -11.21 5.61
C THR A 43 -27.81 -9.76 6.04
N GLY A 44 -27.47 -8.86 5.12
CA GLY A 44 -27.11 -7.47 5.42
C GLY A 44 -25.65 -7.29 5.87
N ASP A 45 -24.88 -8.38 5.94
CA ASP A 45 -23.45 -8.34 6.31
C ASP A 45 -22.60 -7.83 5.15
N VAL A 46 -21.44 -7.24 5.44
CA VAL A 46 -20.47 -6.85 4.42
C VAL A 46 -19.27 -7.78 4.50
N LEU A 47 -19.00 -8.52 3.43
CA LEU A 47 -17.84 -9.42 3.35
C LEU A 47 -16.62 -8.69 2.80
N ALA A 48 -15.47 -9.02 3.38
CA ALA A 48 -14.18 -8.53 2.90
C ALA A 48 -13.67 -9.34 1.71
N VAL A 49 -13.39 -8.66 0.61
CA VAL A 49 -12.79 -9.22 -0.60
C VAL A 49 -11.44 -8.54 -0.83
N GLN A 50 -10.34 -9.28 -0.66
CA GLN A 50 -9.01 -8.73 -0.92
C GLN A 50 -8.80 -8.52 -2.41
N LEU A 51 -8.45 -7.28 -2.79
CA LEU A 51 -8.26 -6.90 -4.19
C LEU A 51 -6.79 -7.00 -4.63
N SER A 52 -5.84 -6.77 -3.73
CA SER A 52 -4.41 -6.70 -4.08
C SER A 52 -3.62 -7.86 -3.49
N MET A 53 -2.63 -8.36 -4.24
CA MET A 53 -1.59 -9.23 -3.70
C MET A 53 -0.53 -8.40 -2.97
N GLU A 54 -0.08 -8.85 -1.81
CA GLU A 54 1.04 -8.25 -1.09
C GLU A 54 2.36 -8.86 -1.52
N HIS A 55 3.38 -8.00 -1.64
CA HIS A 55 4.72 -8.38 -2.03
C HIS A 55 5.64 -8.42 -0.80
N ASN A 56 5.26 -9.18 0.22
CA ASN A 56 5.98 -9.30 1.49
C ASN A 56 6.60 -10.70 1.66
N ALA A 57 7.87 -10.78 2.02
CA ALA A 57 8.60 -12.02 2.26
C ALA A 57 8.08 -12.82 3.46
N ALA A 58 7.22 -12.25 4.32
CA ALA A 58 6.49 -13.02 5.31
C ALA A 58 5.58 -14.09 4.65
N ILE A 59 5.07 -13.82 3.44
CA ILE A 59 4.17 -14.70 2.69
C ILE A 59 4.98 -15.79 1.97
N GLU A 60 4.62 -17.06 2.16
CA GLU A 60 5.37 -18.20 1.59
C GLU A 60 5.42 -18.16 0.05
N SER A 61 4.31 -17.83 -0.63
CA SER A 61 4.30 -17.75 -2.10
C SER A 61 5.28 -16.72 -2.65
N VAL A 62 5.42 -15.56 -1.98
CA VAL A 62 6.42 -14.54 -2.32
C VAL A 62 7.84 -15.08 -2.10
N ARG A 63 8.06 -15.86 -1.03
CA ARG A 63 9.37 -16.51 -0.80
C ARG A 63 9.71 -17.54 -1.87
N GLN A 64 8.72 -18.32 -2.31
CA GLN A 64 8.88 -19.29 -3.39
C GLN A 64 9.18 -18.58 -4.72
N GLU A 65 8.46 -17.49 -5.04
CA GLU A 65 8.72 -16.65 -6.22
C GLU A 65 10.17 -16.12 -6.20
N LEU A 66 10.61 -15.53 -5.08
CA LEU A 66 11.97 -15.02 -4.91
C LEU A 66 13.04 -16.09 -5.16
N ARG A 67 12.86 -17.29 -4.59
CA ARG A 67 13.77 -18.43 -4.78
C ARG A 67 13.78 -18.93 -6.23
N SER A 68 12.61 -18.99 -6.86
CA SER A 68 12.48 -19.42 -8.27
C SER A 68 13.19 -18.47 -9.24
N LEU A 69 13.08 -17.16 -9.01
CA LEU A 69 13.75 -16.14 -9.83
C LEU A 69 15.28 -16.10 -9.61
N HIS A 70 15.75 -16.57 -8.45
CA HIS A 70 17.15 -16.54 -8.03
C HIS A 70 17.63 -17.93 -7.56
N PRO A 71 17.64 -18.95 -8.43
CA PRO A 71 17.98 -20.33 -8.04
C PRO A 71 19.42 -20.47 -7.52
N ASP A 72 20.32 -19.58 -7.96
CA ASP A 72 21.74 -19.60 -7.59
C ASP A 72 22.06 -18.72 -6.36
N ASP A 73 21.07 -18.03 -5.78
CA ASP A 73 21.24 -17.15 -4.62
C ASP A 73 20.53 -17.74 -3.39
N SER A 74 21.24 -18.60 -2.66
CA SER A 74 20.73 -19.22 -1.42
C SER A 74 20.39 -18.20 -0.33
N GLN A 75 20.88 -16.96 -0.46
CA GLN A 75 20.65 -15.86 0.48
C GLN A 75 19.58 -14.88 -0.02
N ILE A 76 18.86 -15.18 -1.12
CA ILE A 76 17.84 -14.28 -1.68
C ILE A 76 16.78 -13.91 -0.65
N VAL A 77 16.37 -14.88 0.17
CA VAL A 77 15.42 -14.69 1.26
C VAL A 77 15.89 -15.46 2.49
N VAL A 78 16.05 -14.76 3.60
CA VAL A 78 16.59 -15.32 4.85
C VAL A 78 15.74 -14.92 6.05
N LEU A 79 15.65 -15.79 7.04
CA LEU A 79 15.02 -15.48 8.31
C LEU A 79 16.05 -14.75 9.21
N LYS A 80 15.78 -13.49 9.57
CA LYS A 80 16.66 -12.66 10.39
C LYS A 80 15.86 -12.00 11.50
N HIS A 81 16.26 -12.23 12.75
CA HIS A 81 15.52 -11.79 13.94
C HIS A 81 14.03 -12.21 13.89
N ASN A 82 13.77 -13.47 13.54
CA ASN A 82 12.42 -14.05 13.39
C ASN A 82 11.53 -13.37 12.32
N VAL A 83 12.13 -12.61 11.41
CA VAL A 83 11.43 -11.94 10.31
C VAL A 83 12.08 -12.32 8.98
N TRP A 84 11.29 -12.76 8.01
CA TRP A 84 11.76 -13.07 6.67
C TRP A 84 12.16 -11.79 5.94
N ARG A 85 13.39 -11.75 5.40
CA ARG A 85 13.94 -10.58 4.71
C ARG A 85 14.63 -10.98 3.40
N VAL A 86 14.36 -10.21 2.35
CA VAL A 86 15.08 -10.24 1.08
C VAL A 86 16.51 -9.74 1.31
N LYS A 87 17.50 -10.59 0.98
CA LYS A 87 18.95 -10.40 1.24
C LYS A 87 19.28 -9.98 2.68
N GLY A 88 18.42 -10.30 3.66
CA GLY A 88 18.60 -9.92 5.06
C GLY A 88 18.43 -8.42 5.36
N LEU A 89 17.91 -7.63 4.41
CA LEU A 89 17.75 -6.18 4.53
C LEU A 89 16.28 -5.75 4.68
N ILE A 90 15.42 -6.18 3.76
CA ILE A 90 14.08 -5.61 3.52
C ILE A 90 13.01 -6.72 3.52
N GLN A 91 11.78 -6.43 3.94
CA GLN A 91 10.69 -7.42 3.91
C GLN A 91 9.95 -7.48 2.58
N VAL A 92 9.89 -6.40 1.80
CA VAL A 92 9.19 -6.42 0.51
C VAL A 92 10.03 -7.00 -0.62
N SER A 93 9.39 -7.68 -1.56
CA SER A 93 9.97 -8.17 -2.82
C SER A 93 9.79 -7.20 -3.99
N ARG A 94 8.87 -6.23 -3.86
CA ARG A 94 8.62 -5.20 -4.86
C ARG A 94 8.51 -3.82 -4.22
N SER A 95 9.11 -2.81 -4.84
CA SER A 95 9.05 -1.42 -4.39
C SER A 95 9.28 -0.45 -5.55
N ILE A 96 8.86 0.80 -5.41
CA ILE A 96 9.38 1.90 -6.23
C ILE A 96 10.56 2.50 -5.46
N GLY A 97 11.68 2.80 -6.15
CA GLY A 97 12.94 3.18 -5.50
C GLY A 97 13.83 1.98 -5.18
N ASP A 98 14.50 1.95 -4.03
CA ASP A 98 15.50 0.92 -3.63
C ASP A 98 16.45 0.53 -4.78
N VAL A 99 16.93 1.50 -5.54
CA VAL A 99 17.66 1.27 -6.80
C VAL A 99 18.93 0.45 -6.57
N TYR A 100 19.54 0.55 -5.39
CA TYR A 100 20.71 -0.23 -4.96
C TYR A 100 20.48 -1.75 -4.87
N LEU A 101 19.23 -2.22 -4.92
CA LEU A 101 18.86 -3.64 -5.00
C LEU A 101 18.40 -4.05 -6.39
N LYS A 102 18.32 -3.11 -7.33
CA LYS A 102 17.84 -3.34 -8.70
C LYS A 102 18.98 -3.26 -9.71
N LYS A 103 19.91 -2.36 -9.45
CA LYS A 103 21.02 -2.02 -10.33
C LYS A 103 22.34 -2.10 -9.56
N PRO A 104 23.25 -3.04 -9.88
CA PRO A 104 24.49 -3.26 -9.13
C PRO A 104 25.37 -2.02 -9.02
N GLU A 105 25.35 -1.15 -10.04
CA GLU A 105 26.12 0.08 -10.11
C GLU A 105 25.69 1.15 -9.08
N TYR A 106 24.56 0.95 -8.39
CA TYR A 106 24.12 1.79 -7.27
C TYR A 106 24.40 1.15 -5.91
N ASN A 107 24.83 -0.11 -5.86
CA ASN A 107 25.26 -0.78 -4.63
C ASN A 107 26.72 -0.45 -4.29
N ARG A 108 27.05 0.84 -4.21
CA ARG A 108 28.39 1.35 -3.92
C ARG A 108 28.32 2.72 -3.25
N GLU A 109 29.46 3.24 -2.83
CA GLU A 109 29.52 4.59 -2.27
C GLU A 109 28.95 5.62 -3.26
N PRO A 110 28.17 6.61 -2.77
CA PRO A 110 28.04 7.06 -1.38
C PRO A 110 26.95 6.34 -0.54
N LEU A 111 26.37 5.23 -1.00
CA LEU A 111 25.36 4.48 -0.24
C LEU A 111 25.88 4.03 1.13
N TYR A 112 25.09 4.28 2.19
CA TYR A 112 25.44 3.85 3.55
C TYR A 112 25.71 2.35 3.61
N SER A 113 26.76 1.95 4.32
CA SER A 113 27.20 0.56 4.44
C SER A 113 26.09 -0.41 4.87
N LYS A 114 25.15 0.04 5.71
CA LYS A 114 23.99 -0.76 6.15
C LYS A 114 23.04 -1.20 5.02
N PHE A 115 23.05 -0.51 3.88
CA PHE A 115 22.26 -0.84 2.70
C PHE A 115 23.08 -1.54 1.61
N ARG A 116 24.42 -1.54 1.71
CA ARG A 116 25.28 -2.20 0.74
C ARG A 116 25.24 -3.71 0.92
N LEU A 117 25.10 -4.42 -0.19
CA LEU A 117 25.29 -5.86 -0.23
C LEU A 117 26.79 -6.14 -0.36
N ARG A 118 27.26 -7.15 0.38
CA ARG A 118 28.68 -7.53 0.31
C ARG A 118 29.00 -8.25 -1.00
N GLU A 119 28.06 -9.07 -1.45
CA GLU A 119 28.19 -9.86 -2.68
C GLU A 119 27.54 -9.13 -3.85
N PRO A 120 28.23 -9.03 -4.99
CA PRO A 120 27.64 -8.52 -6.22
C PRO A 120 26.46 -9.40 -6.67
N PHE A 121 25.42 -8.76 -7.20
CA PHE A 121 24.30 -9.43 -7.84
C PHE A 121 24.27 -9.11 -9.34
N LYS A 122 23.81 -10.05 -10.16
CA LYS A 122 23.70 -9.88 -11.62
C LYS A 122 22.27 -9.60 -12.08
N LYS A 123 21.28 -10.06 -11.30
CA LYS A 123 19.84 -9.88 -11.57
C LYS A 123 19.24 -8.92 -10.54
N PRO A 124 18.28 -8.07 -10.92
CA PRO A 124 17.56 -7.23 -9.97
C PRO A 124 16.92 -8.06 -8.86
N ILE A 125 17.23 -7.76 -7.60
CA ILE A 125 16.72 -8.47 -6.43
C ILE A 125 15.26 -8.10 -6.14
N LEU A 126 14.92 -6.82 -6.37
CA LEU A 126 13.56 -6.31 -6.23
C LEU A 126 12.98 -5.93 -7.59
N SER A 127 11.66 -6.10 -7.74
CA SER A 127 10.93 -5.58 -8.90
C SER A 127 10.27 -4.23 -8.59
N SER A 128 10.06 -3.41 -9.63
CA SER A 128 9.17 -2.22 -9.54
C SER A 128 7.82 -2.47 -10.20
N GLU A 129 7.58 -3.68 -10.71
CA GLU A 129 6.40 -4.04 -11.49
C GLU A 129 5.19 -4.26 -10.58
N PRO A 130 4.10 -3.49 -10.74
CA PRO A 130 2.89 -3.69 -9.97
C PRO A 130 2.24 -5.05 -10.25
N SER A 131 1.60 -5.63 -9.25
CA SER A 131 0.51 -6.57 -9.52
C SER A 131 -0.75 -5.78 -9.83
N ILE A 132 -1.46 -6.15 -10.89
CA ILE A 132 -2.70 -5.52 -11.31
C ILE A 132 -3.82 -6.53 -11.13
N SER A 133 -4.88 -6.13 -10.44
CA SER A 133 -6.14 -6.85 -10.38
C SER A 133 -7.27 -6.01 -10.96
N VAL A 134 -8.24 -6.69 -11.56
CA VAL A 134 -9.41 -6.06 -12.17
C VAL A 134 -10.64 -6.71 -11.56
N GLN A 135 -11.52 -5.88 -10.98
CA GLN A 135 -12.76 -6.32 -10.38
C GLN A 135 -13.92 -5.63 -11.10
N GLN A 136 -14.86 -6.41 -11.64
CA GLN A 136 -16.11 -5.83 -12.10
C GLN A 136 -16.92 -5.36 -10.90
N LEU A 137 -17.24 -4.06 -10.85
CA LEU A 137 -18.02 -3.50 -9.76
C LEU A 137 -19.46 -4.02 -9.84
N GLN A 138 -19.98 -4.41 -8.68
CA GLN A 138 -21.34 -4.85 -8.49
C GLN A 138 -22.12 -3.81 -7.68
N PRO A 139 -23.46 -3.73 -7.80
CA PRO A 139 -24.28 -2.86 -6.96
C PRO A 139 -24.11 -3.08 -5.45
N GLU A 140 -23.66 -4.28 -5.07
CA GLU A 140 -23.38 -4.66 -3.68
C GLU A 140 -22.04 -4.12 -3.17
N ASP A 141 -21.15 -3.63 -4.04
CA ASP A 141 -19.84 -3.10 -3.66
C ASP A 141 -19.99 -1.73 -2.99
N GLN A 142 -19.71 -1.67 -1.67
CA GLN A 142 -20.01 -0.50 -0.85
C GLN A 142 -18.83 0.46 -0.72
N PHE A 143 -17.62 -0.06 -0.53
CA PHE A 143 -16.42 0.73 -0.30
C PHE A 143 -15.15 -0.08 -0.52
N VAL A 144 -14.04 0.62 -0.75
CA VAL A 144 -12.68 0.05 -0.81
C VAL A 144 -11.81 0.69 0.27
N ILE A 145 -11.11 -0.13 1.04
CA ILE A 145 -10.11 0.28 2.02
C ILE A 145 -8.73 0.10 1.41
N PHE A 146 -7.96 1.18 1.30
CA PHE A 146 -6.52 1.13 1.04
C PHE A 146 -5.79 1.44 2.33
N ALA A 147 -4.84 0.60 2.73
CA ALA A 147 -4.01 0.91 3.88
C ALA A 147 -2.60 0.34 3.76
N SER A 148 -1.67 0.97 4.49
CA SER A 148 -0.33 0.43 4.71
C SER A 148 -0.39 -0.83 5.56
N ASP A 149 0.68 -1.64 5.48
CA ASP A 149 0.92 -2.80 6.33
C ASP A 149 0.73 -2.50 7.83
N GLY A 150 1.07 -1.30 8.30
CA GLY A 150 0.83 -0.87 9.67
C GLY A 150 -0.64 -1.00 10.14
N LEU A 151 -1.63 -1.01 9.23
CA LEU A 151 -3.00 -1.40 9.59
C LEU A 151 -3.16 -2.94 9.63
N TRP A 152 -2.72 -3.61 8.57
CA TRP A 152 -2.95 -5.03 8.31
C TRP A 152 -2.14 -5.97 9.21
N GLU A 153 -1.07 -5.48 9.85
CA GLU A 153 -0.36 -6.19 10.92
C GLU A 153 -1.20 -6.34 12.20
N HIS A 154 -2.23 -5.52 12.36
CA HIS A 154 -3.06 -5.45 13.55
C HIS A 154 -4.50 -5.88 13.31
N LEU A 155 -5.07 -5.62 12.13
CA LEU A 155 -6.45 -5.98 11.82
C LEU A 155 -6.52 -6.96 10.65
N SER A 156 -7.42 -7.94 10.74
CA SER A 156 -7.83 -8.76 9.62
C SER A 156 -8.67 -7.96 8.62
N ASN A 157 -8.78 -8.49 7.40
CA ASN A 157 -9.60 -7.88 6.35
C ASN A 157 -11.07 -7.70 6.80
N GLN A 158 -11.62 -8.71 7.47
CA GLN A 158 -13.01 -8.69 7.90
C GLN A 158 -13.23 -7.71 9.06
N GLU A 159 -12.36 -7.68 10.08
CA GLU A 159 -12.46 -6.70 11.16
C GLU A 159 -12.42 -5.25 10.64
N ALA A 160 -11.57 -4.98 9.65
CA ALA A 160 -11.51 -3.66 9.03
C ALA A 160 -12.83 -3.31 8.30
N VAL A 161 -13.38 -4.25 7.54
CA VAL A 161 -14.67 -4.09 6.86
C VAL A 161 -15.81 -3.88 7.86
N ASP A 162 -15.85 -4.66 8.94
CA ASP A 162 -16.86 -4.54 9.99
C ASP A 162 -16.80 -3.16 10.67
N ILE A 163 -15.60 -2.64 10.93
CA ILE A 163 -15.40 -1.30 11.49
C ILE A 163 -16.00 -0.22 10.57
N VAL A 164 -15.77 -0.34 9.26
CA VAL A 164 -16.29 0.62 8.27
C VAL A 164 -17.79 0.47 8.08
N GLN A 165 -18.31 -0.76 8.01
CA GLN A 165 -19.75 -1.05 7.91
C GLN A 165 -20.54 -0.44 9.07
N ASN A 166 -20.04 -0.59 10.30
CA ASN A 166 -20.70 -0.06 11.50
C ASN A 166 -20.54 1.47 11.66
N HIS A 167 -19.66 2.10 10.88
CA HIS A 167 -19.39 3.53 10.95
C HIS A 167 -19.20 4.14 9.56
N PRO A 168 -20.23 4.09 8.69
CA PRO A 168 -20.11 4.58 7.34
C PRO A 168 -19.86 6.10 7.35
N ARG A 169 -19.04 6.58 6.40
CA ARG A 169 -18.66 8.00 6.20
C ARG A 169 -17.60 8.54 7.18
N SER A 170 -17.80 9.77 7.67
CA SER A 170 -16.76 10.59 8.31
C SER A 170 -16.16 9.91 9.55
N GLY A 171 -14.84 9.74 9.55
CA GLY A 171 -14.09 9.18 10.67
C GLY A 171 -13.88 7.67 10.65
N SER A 172 -14.37 6.94 9.64
CA SER A 172 -14.08 5.51 9.43
C SER A 172 -12.57 5.21 9.43
N ALA A 173 -11.79 5.94 8.63
CA ALA A 173 -10.32 5.83 8.61
C ALA A 173 -9.69 6.07 10.00
N ARG A 174 -10.17 7.07 10.75
CA ARG A 174 -9.69 7.36 12.11
C ARG A 174 -10.02 6.24 13.09
N ARG A 175 -11.16 5.57 12.92
CA ARG A 175 -11.57 4.41 13.73
C ARG A 175 -10.71 3.20 13.42
N LEU A 176 -10.41 2.94 12.15
CA LEU A 176 -9.48 1.91 11.73
C LEU A 176 -8.10 2.10 12.37
N ILE A 177 -7.54 3.32 12.28
CA ILE A 177 -6.26 3.66 12.93
C ILE A 177 -6.34 3.44 14.45
N LYS A 178 -7.43 3.89 15.11
CA LYS A 178 -7.60 3.70 16.55
C LYS A 178 -7.65 2.21 16.92
N ALA A 179 -8.41 1.40 16.19
CA ALA A 179 -8.55 -0.03 16.44
C ALA A 179 -7.20 -0.74 16.26
N ALA A 180 -6.47 -0.45 15.19
CA ALA A 180 -5.14 -1.02 14.97
C ALA A 180 -4.15 -0.65 16.09
N LEU A 181 -4.15 0.60 16.55
CA LEU A 181 -3.30 1.01 17.67
C LEU A 181 -3.72 0.39 19.03
N GLN A 182 -5.02 0.16 19.24
CA GLN A 182 -5.49 -0.56 20.43
C GLN A 182 -5.01 -2.01 20.41
N GLU A 183 -5.07 -2.67 19.26
CA GLU A 183 -4.58 -4.03 19.08
C GLU A 183 -3.05 -4.10 19.17
N ALA A 184 -2.33 -3.12 18.62
CA ALA A 184 -0.89 -2.98 18.82
C ALA A 184 -0.52 -2.86 20.30
N ALA A 185 -1.25 -2.05 21.07
CA ALA A 185 -1.05 -1.90 22.51
C ALA A 185 -1.33 -3.22 23.25
N ARG A 186 -2.41 -3.93 22.87
CA ARG A 186 -2.76 -5.24 23.45
C ARG A 186 -1.68 -6.29 23.20
N LYS A 187 -1.16 -6.41 21.98
CA LYS A 187 -0.05 -7.32 21.63
C LYS A 187 1.24 -7.03 22.40
N ARG A 188 1.40 -5.80 22.90
CA ARG A 188 2.53 -5.36 23.72
C ARG A 188 2.21 -5.28 25.21
N GLU A 189 1.06 -5.81 25.62
CA GLU A 189 0.61 -5.85 27.02
C GLU A 189 0.63 -4.46 27.69
N MET A 190 0.29 -3.42 26.94
CA MET A 190 0.29 -2.03 27.42
C MET A 190 -1.02 -1.32 27.14
N ARG A 191 -1.26 -0.19 27.84
CA ARG A 191 -2.45 0.62 27.60
C ARG A 191 -2.30 1.44 26.32
N TYR A 192 -3.39 1.60 25.58
CA TYR A 192 -3.44 2.50 24.41
C TYR A 192 -3.00 3.93 24.74
N SER A 193 -3.30 4.44 25.95
CA SER A 193 -2.84 5.75 26.42
C SER A 193 -1.32 5.87 26.51
N ASP A 194 -0.65 4.77 26.83
CA ASP A 194 0.79 4.72 27.06
C ASP A 194 1.50 4.57 25.72
N LEU A 195 0.98 3.73 24.83
CA LEU A 195 1.44 3.60 23.44
C LEU A 195 1.46 4.97 22.74
N LYS A 196 0.42 5.79 22.97
CA LYS A 196 0.27 7.09 22.32
C LYS A 196 1.24 8.17 22.83
N LYS A 197 1.85 7.96 23.99
CA LYS A 197 2.85 8.87 24.59
C LYS A 197 4.27 8.52 24.19
N ILE A 198 4.48 7.40 23.49
CA ILE A 198 5.82 6.98 23.06
C ILE A 198 6.40 7.98 22.06
N ASP A 199 7.64 8.40 22.32
CA ASP A 199 8.36 9.33 21.45
C ASP A 199 8.60 8.76 20.05
N ARG A 200 8.57 9.65 19.06
CA ARG A 200 8.68 9.30 17.63
C ARG A 200 9.92 8.45 17.30
N GLY A 201 11.03 8.63 18.02
CA GLY A 201 12.27 7.89 17.80
C GLY A 201 12.21 6.42 18.21
N VAL A 202 11.38 6.09 19.21
CA VAL A 202 11.24 4.71 19.73
C VAL A 202 9.94 4.06 19.26
N ARG A 203 8.95 4.85 18.83
CA ARG A 203 7.61 4.39 18.39
C ARG A 203 7.63 3.22 17.41
N ARG A 204 8.57 3.22 16.45
CA ARG A 204 8.71 2.15 15.44
C ARG A 204 9.06 0.77 16.02
N HIS A 205 9.50 0.70 17.27
CA HIS A 205 9.67 -0.59 17.98
C HIS A 205 8.33 -1.18 18.42
N PHE A 206 7.25 -0.40 18.43
CA PHE A 206 5.94 -0.80 18.93
C PHE A 206 4.94 -1.00 17.78
N HIS A 207 4.87 -0.06 16.84
CA HIS A 207 4.02 -0.13 15.65
C HIS A 207 4.61 0.71 14.51
N ASP A 208 4.27 0.37 13.26
CA ASP A 208 4.67 1.16 12.09
C ASP A 208 3.74 2.36 11.86
N ASP A 209 4.08 3.20 10.87
CA ASP A 209 3.24 4.29 10.40
C ASP A 209 1.96 3.72 9.74
N ILE A 210 0.80 4.12 10.26
CA ILE A 210 -0.51 3.64 9.78
C ILE A 210 -1.14 4.70 8.89
N THR A 211 -1.36 4.37 7.62
CA THR A 211 -2.10 5.20 6.67
C THR A 211 -3.31 4.44 6.17
N VAL A 212 -4.47 5.11 6.12
CA VAL A 212 -5.75 4.50 5.72
C VAL A 212 -6.54 5.47 4.85
N ILE A 213 -7.05 4.99 3.72
CA ILE A 213 -7.98 5.66 2.84
C ILE A 213 -9.20 4.75 2.69
N VAL A 214 -10.40 5.30 2.89
CA VAL A 214 -11.66 4.59 2.65
C VAL A 214 -12.41 5.30 1.52
N LEU A 215 -12.55 4.62 0.39
CA LEU A 215 -13.28 5.09 -0.79
C LEU A 215 -14.68 4.49 -0.76
N PHE A 216 -15.71 5.29 -0.48
CA PHE A 216 -17.09 4.84 -0.61
C PHE A 216 -17.52 4.86 -2.07
N LEU A 217 -18.12 3.77 -2.53
CA LEU A 217 -18.63 3.63 -3.88
C LEU A 217 -20.11 4.01 -3.88
N ASP A 218 -20.49 4.90 -4.79
CA ASP A 218 -21.89 5.25 -4.98
C ASP A 218 -22.49 4.29 -6.01
N SER A 219 -23.53 3.57 -5.58
CA SER A 219 -24.22 2.54 -6.35
C SER A 219 -24.87 3.08 -7.63
N ASN A 220 -25.08 4.40 -7.73
CA ASN A 220 -25.61 5.03 -8.94
C ASN A 220 -24.59 5.03 -10.11
N PHE A 221 -23.29 4.88 -9.86
CA PHE A 221 -22.27 4.86 -10.93
C PHE A 221 -22.26 3.54 -11.71
N ALA A 222 -22.58 2.41 -11.07
CA ALA A 222 -22.61 1.10 -11.73
C ALA A 222 -23.74 1.00 -12.77
N VAL A 223 -24.84 1.73 -12.57
CA VAL A 223 -26.00 1.76 -13.48
C VAL A 223 -25.79 2.71 -14.66
N HIS A 224 -25.02 3.79 -14.50
CA HIS A 224 -24.75 4.76 -15.58
C HIS A 224 -23.55 4.41 -16.45
N ALA A 225 -22.55 3.68 -15.94
CA ALA A 225 -21.38 3.26 -16.71
C ALA A 225 -21.71 2.28 -17.87
N SER A 226 -22.87 1.63 -17.82
CA SER A 226 -23.38 0.77 -18.90
C SER A 226 -24.16 1.53 -19.98
N SER A 227 -24.50 2.82 -19.78
CA SER A 227 -25.37 3.58 -20.69
C SER A 227 -24.79 4.87 -21.27
N ASN A 228 -23.69 5.45 -20.75
CA ASN A 228 -23.14 6.70 -21.30
C ASN A 228 -21.60 6.71 -21.40
N LYS A 229 -21.10 7.24 -22.52
CA LYS A 229 -19.67 7.40 -22.89
C LYS A 229 -18.94 8.55 -22.19
N ASP A 230 -19.61 9.30 -21.30
CA ASP A 230 -19.02 10.48 -20.64
C ASP A 230 -18.70 10.20 -19.17
N PHE A 231 -17.40 10.21 -18.87
CA PHE A 231 -16.85 9.92 -17.56
C PHE A 231 -16.64 11.22 -16.77
N SER A 232 -17.47 11.45 -15.75
CA SER A 232 -17.24 12.48 -14.74
C SER A 232 -17.09 11.82 -13.37
N LEU A 233 -15.84 11.59 -12.96
CA LEU A 233 -15.49 11.24 -11.59
C LEU A 233 -15.25 12.54 -10.81
N SER A 234 -16.22 12.95 -9.97
CA SER A 234 -16.02 14.04 -9.02
C SER A 234 -15.55 13.47 -7.68
N LEU A 235 -14.23 13.47 -7.46
CA LEU A 235 -13.65 13.20 -6.14
C LEU A 235 -13.91 14.40 -5.22
N ARG A 236 -14.97 14.36 -4.40
CA ARG A 236 -15.16 15.39 -3.38
C ARG A 236 -14.35 15.01 -2.14
N GLY A 237 -13.13 15.55 -2.05
CA GLY A 237 -12.30 15.44 -0.85
C GLY A 237 -13.04 16.00 0.37
N GLY A 238 -13.19 15.18 1.41
CA GLY A 238 -13.79 15.62 2.67
C GLY A 238 -12.79 16.36 3.55
N GLY A 239 -12.85 17.70 3.58
CA GLY A 239 -12.24 18.53 4.62
C GLY A 239 -11.52 19.79 4.14
N ALA A 240 -11.97 20.93 4.66
CA ALA A 240 -11.50 22.31 4.49
C ALA A 240 -11.84 23.01 3.16
N THR A 241 -12.61 24.09 3.24
CA THR A 241 -12.77 25.10 2.20
C THR A 241 -11.42 25.78 1.96
N VAL A 242 -10.72 25.38 0.91
CA VAL A 242 -9.52 26.07 0.45
C VAL A 242 -9.96 27.26 -0.42
N PRO A 243 -9.48 28.49 -0.15
CA PRO A 243 -9.84 29.66 -0.95
C PRO A 243 -9.32 29.50 -2.39
N PRO A 244 -10.01 30.09 -3.38
CA PRO A 244 -9.89 29.77 -4.81
C PRO A 244 -8.55 30.07 -5.51
N ASN A 245 -7.50 30.47 -4.80
CA ASN A 245 -6.21 30.86 -5.39
C ASN A 245 -5.01 30.16 -4.75
N SER A 246 -4.93 28.83 -4.81
CA SER A 246 -3.67 28.12 -4.56
C SER A 246 -3.33 27.25 -5.78
N LEU A 247 -2.38 27.76 -6.57
CA LEU A 247 -1.95 27.21 -7.85
C LEU A 247 -1.20 25.88 -7.66
N ALA A 248 -1.63 24.86 -8.41
CA ALA A 248 -0.88 23.63 -8.64
C ALA A 248 0.31 23.90 -9.57
N LEU A 249 1.48 23.34 -9.23
CA LEU A 249 2.70 23.43 -10.04
C LEU A 249 2.69 22.40 -11.17
N CYS A 250 2.65 22.93 -12.40
CA CYS A 250 3.37 22.54 -13.62
C CYS A 250 3.25 21.09 -14.13
N ALA A 251 2.43 20.93 -15.18
CA ALA A 251 2.67 20.00 -16.28
C ALA A 251 3.33 20.76 -17.46
N ILE A 252 4.28 20.09 -18.13
CA ILE A 252 5.11 20.59 -19.24
C ILE A 252 4.27 20.74 -20.52
N PRO A 253 4.50 21.78 -21.37
CA PRO A 253 3.84 21.88 -22.67
C PRO A 253 4.58 21.08 -23.75
N THR A 254 3.84 20.24 -24.46
CA THR A 254 4.17 19.72 -25.80
C THR A 254 3.78 20.78 -26.83
N GLU A 255 4.76 21.35 -27.54
CA GLU A 255 4.50 22.11 -28.76
C GLU A 255 4.45 21.16 -29.96
N LEU A 256 3.34 21.23 -30.71
CA LEU A 256 3.19 20.77 -32.08
C LEU A 256 3.21 22.03 -32.95
N SER A 257 4.28 22.24 -33.71
CA SER A 257 4.31 23.21 -34.79
C SER A 257 4.00 22.51 -36.12
N ASN A 258 2.88 22.92 -36.73
CA ASN A 258 2.59 22.73 -38.14
C ASN A 258 2.38 24.12 -38.72
N SER A 259 3.36 24.60 -39.50
CA SER A 259 3.27 25.53 -40.66
C SER A 259 4.68 25.89 -41.09
#